data_AF-A0A540VKK3-F1
#
_entry.id   AF-A0A540VKK3-F1
#
_cell.length_a   1.000
_cell.length_b   1.000
_cell.length_c   1.000
_cell.angle_alpha   90.00
_cell.angle_beta   90.00
_cell.angle_gamma   90.00
#
_symmetry.space_group_name_H-M   'P 1'
#
loop_
_entity.id
_entity.type
_entity.pdbx_description
1 polymer ?
#
loop_
_entity_poly.entity_id
_entity_poly.type
_entity_poly.pdbx_seq_one_letter_code
_entity_poly.pdbx_strand_id
1 'polypeptide(L)'
;MVRHPWSGNVRELYNALIQAAVMTEDPEIHAEDLAAATVEMPSCCDHMKDPAGQPLGDGFSLDDHLISIQKEYLRRAMQEADGVKAKAARLLGMKNYQTLDAQLKRFEIDWQEVE
;
A
#
# COMPACT_ATOMS: atom_id res chain seq x y z
N MET A 1 -27.81 5.46 6.17
CA MET A 1 -27.07 4.96 4.99
C MET A 1 -25.59 4.97 5.34
N VAL A 2 -24.99 3.80 5.55
CA VAL A 2 -23.54 3.68 5.78
C VAL A 2 -22.87 3.79 4.40
N ARG A 3 -22.12 4.87 4.17
CA ARG A 3 -21.33 5.05 2.94
C ARG A 3 -19.97 4.38 3.14
N HIS A 4 -19.84 3.11 2.74
CA HIS A 4 -18.52 2.55 2.55
C HIS A 4 -17.90 3.14 1.28
N PRO A 5 -16.65 3.65 1.33
CA PRO A 5 -15.99 4.26 0.18
C PRO A 5 -15.55 3.25 -0.89
N TRP A 6 -15.61 1.93 -0.61
CA TRP A 6 -15.24 0.84 -1.52
C TRP A 6 -13.92 1.12 -2.27
N SER A 7 -12.84 1.33 -1.52
CA SER A 7 -11.52 1.71 -2.04
C SER A 7 -10.91 0.69 -3.01
N GLY A 8 -11.35 -0.57 -2.98
CA GLY A 8 -10.97 -1.67 -3.86
C GLY A 8 -11.89 -1.86 -5.09
N ASN A 9 -12.74 -0.88 -5.41
CA ASN A 9 -13.65 -0.88 -6.56
C ASN A 9 -14.66 -2.06 -6.57
N VAL A 10 -15.21 -2.40 -7.74
CA VAL A 10 -16.21 -3.48 -7.94
C VAL A 10 -15.72 -4.85 -7.45
N ARG A 11 -14.40 -5.08 -7.38
CA ARG A 11 -13.83 -6.34 -6.86
C ARG A 11 -14.05 -6.47 -5.35
N GLU A 12 -13.92 -5.37 -4.60
CA GLU A 12 -14.20 -5.35 -3.17
C GLU A 12 -15.68 -5.63 -2.91
N LEU A 13 -16.57 -5.02 -3.69
CA LEU A 13 -18.01 -5.29 -3.61
C LEU A 13 -18.33 -6.75 -3.94
N TYR A 14 -17.72 -7.31 -5.00
CA TYR A 14 -17.91 -8.70 -5.38
C TYR A 14 -17.49 -9.66 -4.25
N ASN A 15 -16.30 -9.45 -3.68
CA ASN A 15 -15.81 -10.28 -2.59
C ASN A 15 -16.69 -10.15 -1.34
N ALA A 16 -17.13 -8.94 -0.99
CA ALA A 16 -18.03 -8.72 0.14
C ALA A 16 -19.38 -9.42 -0.06
N LEU A 17 -19.94 -9.42 -1.28
CA LEU A 17 -21.17 -10.14 -1.60
C LEU A 17 -20.99 -11.65 -1.57
N ILE A 18 -19.86 -12.18 -2.08
CA ILE A 18 -19.55 -13.61 -2.00
C ILE A 18 -19.41 -14.05 -0.54
N GLN A 19 -18.70 -13.28 0.27
CA GLN A 19 -18.51 -13.58 1.68
C GLN A 19 -19.83 -13.52 2.46
N ALA A 20 -20.64 -12.49 2.23
CA ALA A 20 -21.98 -12.40 2.80
C ALA A 20 -22.84 -13.60 2.40
N ALA A 21 -22.81 -14.01 1.13
CA ALA A 21 -23.55 -15.19 0.66
C ALA A 21 -23.05 -16.53 1.26
N VAL A 22 -21.77 -16.62 1.61
CA VAL A 22 -21.19 -17.81 2.27
C VAL A 22 -21.51 -17.85 3.77
N MET A 23 -21.57 -16.68 4.42
CA MET A 23 -21.78 -16.56 5.86
C MET A 23 -23.24 -16.49 6.27
N THR A 24 -24.13 -16.09 5.36
CA THR A 24 -25.56 -16.01 5.61
C THR A 24 -26.18 -17.40 5.46
N GLU A 25 -26.91 -17.84 6.49
CA GLU A 25 -27.67 -19.10 6.44
C GLU A 25 -29.06 -18.92 5.80
N ASP A 26 -29.53 -17.67 5.70
CA ASP A 26 -30.79 -17.26 5.12
C ASP A 26 -30.73 -17.08 3.58
N PRO A 27 -31.88 -17.21 2.88
CA PRO A 27 -31.96 -17.01 1.43
C PRO A 27 -31.85 -15.53 1.01
N GLU A 28 -31.93 -14.60 1.95
CA GLU A 28 -31.83 -13.16 1.73
C GLU A 28 -30.64 -12.60 2.51
N ILE A 29 -29.82 -11.78 1.85
CA ILE A 29 -28.69 -11.08 2.49
C ILE A 29 -29.20 -9.74 3.02
N HIS A 30 -29.14 -9.54 4.32
CA HIS A 30 -29.52 -8.30 4.97
C HIS A 30 -28.31 -7.34 5.13
N ALA A 31 -28.59 -6.10 5.52
CA ALA A 31 -27.55 -5.08 5.63
C ALA A 31 -26.54 -5.40 6.75
N GLU A 32 -26.99 -6.09 7.80
CA GLU A 32 -26.16 -6.56 8.90
C GLU A 32 -25.15 -7.61 8.43
N ASP A 33 -25.56 -8.51 7.54
CA ASP A 33 -24.70 -9.57 6.99
C ASP A 33 -23.58 -8.98 6.13
N LEU A 34 -23.90 -7.97 5.33
CA LEU A 34 -22.91 -7.24 4.53
C LEU A 34 -21.93 -6.47 5.41
N ALA A 35 -22.39 -5.90 6.52
CA ALA A 35 -21.54 -5.19 7.47
C ALA A 35 -20.62 -6.15 8.24
N ALA A 36 -21.09 -7.34 8.59
CA ALA A 36 -20.27 -8.39 9.18
C ALA A 36 -19.19 -8.88 8.19
N ALA A 37 -19.58 -9.13 6.94
CA ALA A 37 -18.68 -9.58 5.89
C ALA A 37 -17.57 -8.57 5.53
N THR A 38 -17.82 -7.27 5.67
CA THR A 38 -16.80 -6.22 5.44
C THR A 38 -15.87 -6.00 6.64
N VAL A 39 -16.32 -6.25 7.87
CA VAL A 39 -15.50 -6.14 9.09
C VAL A 39 -14.54 -7.32 9.23
N GLU A 40 -14.97 -8.52 8.82
CA GLU A 40 -14.15 -9.72 8.84
C GLU A 40 -13.22 -9.88 7.65
N MET A 41 -13.31 -9.04 6.62
CA MET A 41 -12.17 -8.90 5.73
C MET A 41 -11.04 -8.34 6.57
N PRO A 42 -9.97 -9.11 6.87
CA PRO A 42 -8.75 -8.46 7.25
C PRO A 42 -8.49 -7.53 6.08
N SER A 43 -8.27 -6.26 6.37
CA SER A 43 -7.72 -5.35 5.40
C SER A 43 -6.29 -5.84 5.10
N CYS A 44 -6.17 -7.00 4.44
CA CYS A 44 -4.95 -7.48 3.83
C CYS A 44 -4.57 -6.56 2.66
N CYS A 45 -5.45 -5.61 2.32
CA CYS A 45 -5.21 -4.44 1.50
C CYS A 45 -4.81 -3.16 2.28
N ASP A 46 -4.77 -3.11 3.62
CA ASP A 46 -4.22 -1.92 4.35
C ASP A 46 -2.69 -1.89 4.37
N HIS A 47 -2.03 -2.94 3.89
CA HIS A 47 -0.57 -3.00 3.79
C HIS A 47 0.00 -3.01 2.39
N MET A 48 -0.85 -2.87 1.39
CA MET A 48 -0.44 -2.36 0.11
C MET A 48 -1.50 -1.37 -0.32
N LYS A 49 -1.25 -0.07 -0.04
CA LYS A 49 -1.78 0.99 -0.90
C LYS A 49 -1.50 0.53 -2.32
N ASP A 50 -2.52 0.06 -3.01
CA ASP A 50 -2.39 -0.33 -4.40
C ASP A 50 -1.84 0.91 -5.13
N PRO A 51 -0.61 0.88 -5.65
CA PRO A 51 -0.06 2.05 -6.35
C PRO A 51 -0.91 2.39 -7.59
N ALA A 52 -1.77 1.48 -8.06
CA ALA A 52 -2.73 1.70 -9.14
C ALA A 52 -4.13 2.13 -8.64
N GLY A 53 -4.37 2.24 -7.34
CA GLY A 53 -5.66 2.65 -6.77
C GLY A 53 -5.92 4.17 -6.80
N GLN A 54 -4.91 4.97 -7.16
CA GLN A 54 -5.07 6.42 -7.28
C GLN A 54 -5.78 6.77 -8.60
N PRO A 55 -6.94 7.46 -8.58
CA PRO A 55 -7.60 7.88 -9.81
C PRO A 55 -6.67 8.80 -10.61
N LEU A 56 -6.46 8.45 -11.87
CA LEU A 56 -5.58 9.15 -12.84
C LEU A 56 -6.13 10.53 -13.28
N GLY A 57 -6.90 11.22 -12.43
CA GLY A 57 -7.52 12.51 -12.75
C GLY A 57 -6.51 13.60 -13.11
N ASP A 58 -7.01 14.82 -13.33
CA ASP A 58 -6.17 15.94 -13.74
C ASP A 58 -5.12 16.28 -12.65
N GLY A 59 -3.84 16.06 -12.96
CA GLY A 59 -2.71 16.32 -12.07
C GLY A 59 -1.94 15.08 -11.61
N PHE A 60 -2.31 13.85 -12.01
CA PHE A 60 -1.50 12.67 -11.75
C PHE A 60 -0.23 12.66 -12.63
N SER A 61 0.92 12.54 -11.97
CA SER A 61 2.23 12.37 -12.60
C SER A 61 2.80 11.01 -12.18
N LEU A 62 2.93 10.11 -13.15
CA LEU A 62 3.50 8.79 -12.92
C LEU A 62 4.94 8.90 -12.39
N ASP A 63 5.70 9.87 -12.89
CA ASP A 63 7.07 10.12 -12.47
C ASP A 63 7.13 10.51 -10.98
N ASP A 64 6.28 11.43 -10.54
CA ASP A 64 6.23 11.84 -9.13
C ASP A 64 5.77 10.70 -8.22
N HIS A 65 4.82 9.88 -8.69
CA HIS A 65 4.36 8.71 -7.98
C HIS A 65 5.49 7.68 -7.80
N LEU A 66 6.21 7.34 -8.88
CA LEU A 66 7.36 6.43 -8.81
C LEU A 66 8.48 6.98 -7.90
N ILE A 67 8.73 8.29 -7.94
CA ILE A 67 9.70 8.95 -7.05
C ILE A 67 9.26 8.79 -5.58
N SER A 68 7.98 8.98 -5.27
CA SER A 68 7.46 8.83 -3.91
C SER A 68 7.67 7.41 -3.36
N ILE A 69 7.36 6.40 -4.17
CA ILE A 69 7.57 4.99 -3.84
C ILE A 69 9.06 4.74 -3.63
N GLN A 70 9.90 5.23 -4.53
CA GLN A 70 11.35 5.07 -4.45
C GLN A 70 11.94 5.67 -3.17
N LYS A 71 11.50 6.88 -2.78
CA LYS A 71 11.94 7.54 -1.53
C LYS A 71 11.62 6.69 -0.31
N GLU A 72 10.43 6.08 -0.28
CA GLU A 72 9.99 5.25 0.82
C GLU A 72 10.85 3.98 0.97
N TYR A 73 11.12 3.28 -0.14
CA TYR A 73 11.98 2.10 -0.10
C TYR A 73 13.44 2.43 0.26
N LEU A 74 13.97 3.58 -0.20
CA LEU A 74 15.31 4.04 0.19
C LEU A 74 15.40 4.27 1.71
N ARG A 75 14.39 4.90 2.31
CA ARG A 75 14.32 5.11 3.76
C ARG A 75 14.26 3.79 4.52
N ARG A 76 13.32 2.91 4.16
CA ARG A 76 13.15 1.59 4.80
C ARG A 76 14.42 0.75 4.72
N ALA A 77 15.06 0.70 3.57
CA ALA A 77 16.30 -0.04 3.40
C ALA A 77 17.44 0.50 4.28
N MET A 78 17.51 1.82 4.49
CA MET A 78 18.48 2.43 5.41
C MET A 78 18.17 2.11 6.88
N GLN A 79 16.89 2.07 7.25
CA GLN A 79 16.44 1.70 8.60
C GLN A 79 16.71 0.23 8.91
N GLU A 80 16.29 -0.69 8.04
CA GLU A 80 16.56 -2.14 8.19
C GLU A 80 18.06 -2.49 8.12
N ALA A 81 18.85 -1.62 7.48
CA ALA A 81 20.29 -1.74 7.42
C ALA A 81 21.02 -1.09 8.59
N ASP A 82 20.33 -0.51 9.57
CA ASP A 82 20.92 0.21 10.70
C ASP A 82 21.90 1.31 10.24
N GLY A 83 21.59 1.99 9.13
CA GLY A 83 22.45 3.01 8.53
C GLY A 83 23.63 2.49 7.70
N VAL A 84 23.82 1.18 7.58
CA VAL A 84 24.91 0.59 6.78
C VAL A 84 24.54 0.62 5.29
N LYS A 85 25.00 1.65 4.56
CA LYS A 85 24.71 1.86 3.12
C LYS A 85 24.95 0.63 2.22
N ALA A 86 26.01 -0.14 2.49
CA ALA A 86 26.29 -1.36 1.73
C ALA A 86 25.29 -2.51 2.00
N LYS A 87 24.70 -2.57 3.19
CA LYS A 87 23.62 -3.52 3.52
C LYS A 87 22.31 -3.03 2.89
N ALA A 88 21.98 -1.74 3.00
CA ALA A 88 20.81 -1.13 2.38
C ALA A 88 20.79 -1.32 0.85
N ALA A 89 21.93 -1.10 0.18
CA ALA A 89 22.05 -1.28 -1.26
C ALA A 89 21.79 -2.74 -1.68
N ARG A 90 22.25 -3.71 -0.88
CA ARG A 90 22.00 -5.13 -1.12
C ARG A 90 20.52 -5.49 -0.95
N LEU A 91 19.84 -4.93 0.05
CA LEU A 91 18.39 -5.14 0.26
C LEU A 91 17.58 -4.65 -0.94
N LEU A 92 17.98 -3.53 -1.54
CA LEU A 92 17.33 -2.97 -2.74
C LEU A 92 17.83 -3.57 -4.06
N GLY A 93 18.68 -4.60 -4.03
CA GLY A 93 19.22 -5.25 -5.23
C GLY A 93 20.17 -4.36 -6.06
N MET A 94 20.72 -3.29 -5.47
CA MET A 94 21.65 -2.39 -6.14
C MET A 94 23.06 -2.97 -6.18
N LYS A 95 23.76 -2.76 -7.31
CA LYS A 95 25.11 -3.29 -7.55
C LYS A 95 26.17 -2.70 -6.62
N ASN A 96 26.01 -1.44 -6.21
CA ASN A 96 26.95 -0.77 -5.30
C ASN A 96 26.24 0.22 -4.37
N TYR A 97 26.91 0.60 -3.29
CA TYR A 97 26.37 1.58 -2.33
C TYR A 97 26.39 3.02 -2.87
N GLN A 98 27.19 3.30 -3.91
CA GLN A 98 27.32 4.63 -4.50
C GLN A 98 26.03 5.05 -5.23
N THR A 99 25.36 4.10 -5.90
CA THR A 99 24.04 4.34 -6.51
C THR A 99 23.02 4.73 -5.44
N LEU A 100 23.02 4.02 -4.31
CA LEU A 100 22.15 4.35 -3.18
C LEU A 100 22.49 5.74 -2.60
N ASP A 101 23.77 6.04 -2.39
CA ASP A 101 24.22 7.34 -1.85
C ASP A 101 23.85 8.51 -2.78
N ALA A 102 23.98 8.32 -4.09
CA ALA A 102 23.57 9.31 -5.08
C ALA A 102 22.05 9.54 -5.06
N GLN A 103 21.24 8.48 -4.90
CA GLN A 103 19.79 8.61 -4.81
C GLN A 103 19.34 9.28 -3.50
N LEU A 104 19.94 8.92 -2.36
CA LEU A 104 19.65 9.59 -1.08
C LEU A 104 19.92 11.10 -1.15
N LYS A 105 21.05 11.50 -1.76
CA LYS A 105 21.40 12.91 -1.97
C LYS A 105 20.45 13.61 -2.93
N ARG A 106 20.13 12.98 -4.05
CA ARG A 106 19.22 13.55 -5.07
C ARG A 106 17.83 13.82 -4.50
N PHE A 107 17.38 12.96 -3.59
CA PHE A 107 16.03 13.01 -3.03
C PHE A 107 15.95 13.64 -1.64
N GLU A 108 17.09 14.08 -1.10
CA GLU A 108 17.22 14.71 0.23
C GLU A 108 16.53 13.89 1.33
N ILE A 109 16.75 12.58 1.32
CA ILE A 109 16.08 11.65 2.23
C ILE A 109 16.84 11.62 3.56
N ASP A 110 16.19 12.08 4.62
CA ASP A 110 16.55 11.72 5.99
C ASP A 110 15.89 10.38 6.35
N TRP A 111 16.69 9.49 6.96
CA TRP A 111 16.27 8.16 7.38
C TRP A 111 16.27 7.98 8.91
N GLN A 112 16.62 9.02 9.66
CA GLN A 112 16.70 8.99 11.13
C GLN A 112 15.37 9.35 11.83
N GLU A 113 14.37 9.88 11.13
CA GLU A 113 13.05 10.18 11.70
C GLU A 113 12.04 9.06 11.44
N VAL A 114 11.73 8.32 12.51
CA VAL A 114 10.41 7.70 12.73
C VAL A 114 10.14 7.84 14.24
N GLU A 115 9.27 8.78 14.60
CA GLU A 115 8.59 8.83 15.91
C GLU A 115 7.14 8.36 15.70
#